data_AF-U7LDJ8-F1
#
_entry.id   AF-U7LDJ8-F1
#
_cell.length_a   1.000
_cell.length_b   1.000
_cell.length_c   1.000
_cell.angle_alpha   90.00
_cell.angle_beta   90.00
_cell.angle_gamma   90.00
#
_symmetry.space_group_name_H-M   'P 1'
#
loop_
_entity.id
_entity.type
_entity.pdbx_description
1 polymer ?
#
loop_
_entity_poly.entity_id
_entity_poly.type
_entity_poly.pdbx_seq_one_letter_code
_entity_poly.pdbx_strand_id
1 'polypeptide(L)'
;MPITKPVLTLYGGLLLAWFIMLGVQVSGGGGFLLPLIASTLATLAHVGLGIWWIAQKVRGNPRANGGAIAAGIIALLAGASWASWVLVAWDDFRAGMALPAINIAGLPAFILTPLTIALCVGAAVELRRRQKSA
;
A
#
# COMPACT_ATOMS: atom_id res chain seq x y z
N MET A 1 -28.86 9.80 -11.95
CA MET A 1 -29.09 8.82 -10.89
C MET A 1 -28.14 9.06 -9.73
N PRO A 2 -28.57 8.87 -8.46
CA PRO A 2 -27.65 8.78 -7.32
C PRO A 2 -26.69 7.58 -7.51
N ILE A 3 -25.54 7.60 -6.82
CA ILE A 3 -24.66 6.42 -6.78
C ILE A 3 -25.49 5.22 -6.36
N THR A 4 -25.51 4.18 -7.18
CA THR A 4 -26.29 2.98 -6.86
C THR A 4 -25.64 2.33 -5.65
N LYS A 5 -26.45 1.89 -4.68
CA LYS A 5 -26.00 1.12 -3.50
C LYS A 5 -24.85 0.13 -3.83
N PRO A 6 -24.92 -0.72 -4.88
CA PRO A 6 -23.84 -1.64 -5.21
C PRO A 6 -22.50 -0.95 -5.54
N VAL A 7 -22.50 0.17 -6.29
CA VAL A 7 -21.27 0.91 -6.64
C VAL A 7 -20.67 1.56 -5.40
N LEU A 8 -21.51 2.12 -4.52
CA LEU A 8 -21.06 2.71 -3.27
C LEU A 8 -20.48 1.65 -2.32
N THR A 9 -21.15 0.50 -2.21
CA THR A 9 -20.68 -0.63 -1.39
C THR A 9 -19.37 -1.20 -1.94
N LEU A 10 -19.22 -1.32 -3.25
CA LEU A 10 -18.00 -1.83 -3.87
C LEU A 10 -16.82 -0.86 -3.67
N TYR A 11 -17.03 0.43 -3.95
CA TYR A 11 -16.00 1.46 -3.76
C TYR A 11 -15.61 1.62 -2.29
N GLY A 12 -16.61 1.74 -1.40
CA GLY A 12 -16.39 1.84 0.03
C GLY A 12 -15.73 0.59 0.62
N GLY A 13 -16.13 -0.60 0.15
CA GLY A 13 -15.52 -1.86 0.55
C GLY A 13 -14.06 -1.99 0.10
N LEU A 14 -13.76 -1.61 -1.14
CA LEU A 14 -12.39 -1.59 -1.65
C LEU A 14 -11.51 -0.58 -0.90
N LEU A 15 -12.02 0.61 -0.60
CA LEU A 15 -11.30 1.60 0.20
C LEU A 15 -11.07 1.13 1.63
N LEU A 16 -12.08 0.54 2.28
CA LEU A 16 -11.94 0.03 3.63
C LEU A 16 -10.92 -1.11 3.69
N ALA A 17 -10.98 -2.05 2.74
CA ALA A 17 -9.99 -3.12 2.62
C ALA A 17 -8.59 -2.55 2.40
N TRP A 18 -8.46 -1.54 1.55
CA TRP A 18 -7.18 -0.85 1.32
C TRP A 18 -6.65 -0.17 2.60
N PHE A 19 -7.48 0.55 3.35
CA PHE A 19 -7.08 1.18 4.63
C PHE A 19 -6.62 0.16 5.67
N ILE A 20 -7.31 -0.98 5.78
CA ILE A 20 -6.92 -2.07 6.67
C ILE A 20 -5.56 -2.63 6.26
N MET A 21 -5.36 -2.90 4.96
CA MET A 21 -4.08 -3.40 4.44
C MET A 21 -2.94 -2.40 4.60
N LEU A 22 -3.22 -1.10 4.49
CA LEU A 22 -2.25 -0.04 4.76
C LEU A 22 -1.83 -0.05 6.24
N GLY A 23 -2.78 -0.21 7.16
CA GLY A 23 -2.49 -0.35 8.59
C GLY A 23 -1.60 -1.57 8.88
N VAL A 24 -1.87 -2.70 8.24
CA VAL A 24 -1.04 -3.91 8.37
C VAL A 24 0.38 -3.68 7.81
N GLN A 25 0.52 -3.00 6.67
CA GLN A 25 1.85 -2.65 6.12
C GLN A 25 2.63 -1.73 7.07
N VAL A 26 2.01 -0.68 7.60
CA VAL A 26 2.67 0.25 8.54
C VAL A 26 3.08 -0.46 9.84
N SER A 27 2.36 -1.52 10.23
CA SER A 27 2.74 -2.36 11.37
C SER A 27 3.92 -3.32 11.08
N GLY A 28 4.43 -3.36 9.85
CA GLY A 28 5.51 -4.25 9.42
C GLY A 28 5.07 -5.68 9.08
N GLY A 29 3.75 -5.93 8.96
CA GLY A 29 3.18 -7.23 8.61
C GLY A 29 2.92 -7.38 7.10
N GLY A 30 2.88 -8.63 6.62
CA GLY A 30 2.35 -8.98 5.29
C GLY A 30 3.35 -9.22 4.16
N GLY A 31 4.66 -9.01 4.39
CA GLY A 31 5.72 -9.27 3.41
C GLY A 31 5.52 -8.53 2.08
N PHE A 32 6.18 -8.99 1.02
CA PHE A 32 6.11 -8.31 -0.31
C PHE A 32 4.78 -8.48 -1.05
N LEU A 33 3.95 -9.45 -0.67
CA LEU A 33 2.66 -9.69 -1.33
C LEU A 33 1.59 -8.67 -0.91
N LEU A 34 1.61 -8.24 0.34
CA LEU A 34 0.59 -7.32 0.87
C LEU A 34 0.61 -5.93 0.21
N PRO A 35 1.79 -5.26 0.02
CA PRO A 35 1.88 -4.02 -0.73
C PRO A 35 1.37 -4.13 -2.18
N LEU A 36 1.60 -5.27 -2.83
CA LEU A 36 1.13 -5.54 -4.19
C LEU A 36 -0.39 -5.62 -4.23
N ILE A 37 -1.01 -6.38 -3.32
CA ILE A 37 -2.48 -6.49 -3.24
C ILE A 37 -3.09 -5.13 -2.90
N ALA A 38 -2.56 -4.43 -1.89
CA ALA A 38 -3.09 -3.15 -1.47
C ALA A 38 -3.04 -2.09 -2.59
N SER A 39 -1.89 -1.95 -3.26
CA SER A 39 -1.73 -1.00 -4.36
C SER A 39 -2.65 -1.34 -5.54
N THR A 40 -2.86 -2.63 -5.80
CA THR A 40 -3.79 -3.10 -6.85
C THR A 40 -5.23 -2.76 -6.50
N LEU A 41 -5.67 -3.01 -5.26
CA LEU A 41 -7.01 -2.67 -4.79
C LEU A 41 -7.27 -1.15 -4.84
N ALA A 42 -6.30 -0.33 -4.40
CA ALA A 42 -6.40 1.11 -4.51
C ALA A 42 -6.55 1.57 -5.96
N THR A 43 -5.74 1.01 -6.87
CA THR A 43 -5.82 1.29 -8.30
C THR A 43 -7.22 0.98 -8.84
N LEU A 44 -7.73 -0.22 -8.59
CA LEU A 44 -9.04 -0.66 -9.07
C LEU A 44 -10.18 0.20 -8.49
N ALA A 45 -10.11 0.57 -7.22
CA ALA A 45 -11.12 1.41 -6.57
C ALA A 45 -11.22 2.78 -7.27
N HIS A 46 -10.07 3.42 -7.47
CA HIS A 46 -9.99 4.76 -8.06
C HIS A 46 -10.32 4.77 -9.55
N VAL A 47 -9.85 3.77 -10.31
CA VAL A 47 -10.22 3.58 -11.72
C VAL A 47 -11.71 3.31 -11.86
N GLY A 48 -12.27 2.42 -11.04
CA GLY A 48 -13.70 2.11 -11.04
C GLY A 48 -14.56 3.35 -10.74
N LEU A 49 -14.19 4.14 -9.73
CA LEU A 49 -14.88 5.39 -9.42
C LEU A 49 -14.76 6.42 -10.54
N GLY A 50 -13.57 6.59 -11.10
CA GLY A 50 -13.31 7.52 -12.20
C GLY A 50 -14.13 7.19 -13.44
N ILE A 51 -14.11 5.93 -13.88
CA ILE A 51 -14.92 5.42 -14.99
C ILE A 51 -16.41 5.61 -14.69
N TRP A 52 -16.85 5.31 -13.46
CA TRP A 52 -18.26 5.48 -13.09
C TRP A 52 -18.72 6.94 -13.27
N TRP A 53 -17.96 7.91 -12.77
CA TRP A 53 -18.29 9.33 -12.92
C TRP A 53 -18.34 9.79 -14.38
N ILE A 54 -17.37 9.36 -15.21
CA ILE A 54 -17.37 9.67 -16.64
C ILE A 54 -18.56 9.01 -17.35
N ALA A 55 -18.88 7.76 -17.01
CA ALA A 55 -20.02 7.05 -17.56
C ALA A 55 -21.35 7.74 -17.21
N GLN A 56 -21.48 8.37 -16.04
CA GLN A 56 -22.66 9.17 -15.70
C GLN A 56 -22.84 10.36 -16.66
N LYS A 57 -21.76 11.00 -17.09
CA LYS A 57 -21.82 12.09 -18.08
C LYS A 57 -22.28 11.58 -19.44
N VAL A 58 -21.69 10.48 -19.93
CA VAL A 58 -22.07 9.86 -21.21
C VAL A 58 -23.54 9.43 -21.21
N ARG A 59 -24.06 8.97 -20.07
CA ARG A 59 -25.47 8.57 -19.91
C ARG A 59 -26.44 9.75 -19.76
N GLY A 60 -26.00 10.99 -19.95
CA GLY A 60 -26.85 12.18 -19.87
C GLY A 60 -27.40 12.47 -18.47
N ASN A 61 -26.73 12.01 -17.41
CA ASN A 61 -27.19 12.26 -16.04
C ASN A 61 -27.07 13.76 -15.71
N PRO A 62 -28.18 14.45 -15.38
CA PRO A 62 -28.15 15.90 -15.10
C PRO A 62 -27.32 16.27 -13.86
N ARG A 63 -27.01 15.29 -13.00
CA ARG A 63 -26.13 15.46 -11.83
C ARG A 63 -24.63 15.29 -12.16
N ALA A 64 -24.28 14.80 -13.35
CA ALA A 64 -22.89 14.72 -13.82
C ALA A 64 -22.43 16.09 -14.37
N ASN A 65 -22.44 17.09 -13.49
CA ASN A 65 -21.98 18.45 -13.77
C ASN A 65 -20.44 18.54 -13.86
N GLY A 66 -19.90 19.74 -14.03
CA GLY A 66 -18.44 19.94 -14.11
C GLY A 66 -17.68 19.41 -12.89
N GLY A 67 -18.23 19.55 -11.69
CA GLY A 67 -17.63 19.04 -10.45
C GLY A 67 -17.58 17.51 -10.40
N ALA A 68 -18.64 16.84 -10.87
CA ALA A 68 -18.68 15.38 -11.00
C ALA A 68 -17.64 14.85 -12.00
N ILE A 69 -17.43 15.54 -13.13
CA ILE A 69 -16.39 15.19 -14.11
C ILE A 69 -15.01 15.41 -13.50
N ALA A 70 -14.77 16.53 -12.82
CA ALA A 70 -13.52 16.80 -12.13
C ALA A 70 -13.20 15.72 -11.09
N ALA A 71 -14.19 15.29 -10.30
CA ALA A 71 -14.04 14.19 -9.35
C ALA A 71 -13.68 12.87 -10.06
N GLY A 72 -14.27 12.58 -11.22
CA GLY A 72 -13.92 11.43 -12.05
C GLY A 72 -12.47 11.48 -12.54
N ILE A 73 -12.03 12.62 -13.05
CA ILE A 73 -10.65 12.83 -13.52
C ILE A 73 -9.65 12.70 -12.35
N ILE A 74 -9.93 13.33 -11.21
CA ILE A 74 -9.09 13.23 -10.01
C ILE A 74 -8.99 11.77 -9.54
N ALA A 75 -10.11 11.03 -9.55
CA ALA A 75 -10.10 9.62 -9.22
C ALA A 75 -9.24 8.82 -10.22
N LEU A 76 -9.30 9.08 -11.52
CA LEU A 76 -8.42 8.42 -12.50
C LEU A 76 -6.94 8.76 -12.29
N LEU A 77 -6.62 10.02 -11.97
CA LEU A 77 -5.25 10.43 -11.66
C LEU A 77 -4.73 9.74 -10.39
N ALA A 78 -5.56 9.64 -9.36
CA ALA A 78 -5.24 8.87 -8.16
C ALA A 78 -5.04 7.38 -8.48
N GLY A 79 -5.88 6.79 -9.35
CA GLY A 79 -5.72 5.43 -9.83
C GLY A 79 -4.41 5.22 -10.59
N ALA A 80 -4.04 6.15 -11.48
CA ALA A 80 -2.77 6.11 -12.20
C ALA A 80 -1.56 6.25 -11.26
N SER A 81 -1.67 7.09 -10.23
CA SER A 81 -0.66 7.19 -9.17
C SER A 81 -0.51 5.86 -8.42
N TRP A 82 -1.60 5.22 -7.99
CA TRP A 82 -1.53 3.90 -7.36
C TRP A 82 -1.01 2.80 -8.28
N ALA A 83 -1.27 2.90 -9.59
CA ALA A 83 -0.76 1.94 -10.56
C ALA A 83 0.77 1.96 -10.67
N SER A 84 1.43 3.11 -10.46
CA SER A 84 2.89 3.15 -10.43
C SER A 84 3.45 2.40 -9.22
N TRP A 85 2.77 2.49 -8.06
CA TRP A 85 3.11 1.68 -6.88
C TRP A 85 2.87 0.19 -7.08
N VAL A 86 1.90 -0.22 -7.91
CA VAL A 86 1.73 -1.63 -8.31
C VAL A 86 2.96 -2.14 -9.05
N LEU A 87 3.52 -1.35 -9.96
CA LEU A 87 4.73 -1.74 -10.69
C LEU A 87 5.92 -1.93 -9.75
N VAL A 88 6.12 -0.98 -8.81
CA VAL A 88 7.18 -1.09 -7.80
C VAL A 88 6.98 -2.33 -6.92
N ALA A 89 5.77 -2.51 -6.38
CA ALA A 89 5.46 -3.66 -5.52
C ALA A 89 5.54 -5.00 -6.26
N TRP A 90 5.30 -5.01 -7.58
CA TRP A 90 5.46 -6.18 -8.43
C TRP A 90 6.93 -6.57 -8.60
N ASP A 91 7.81 -5.58 -8.81
CA ASP A 91 9.25 -5.83 -8.90
C ASP A 91 9.80 -6.34 -7.57
N ASP A 92 9.37 -5.77 -6.44
CA ASP A 92 9.75 -6.24 -5.10
C ASP A 92 9.23 -7.67 -4.83
N PHE A 93 7.98 -7.95 -5.21
CA PHE A 93 7.41 -9.29 -5.10
C PHE A 93 8.19 -10.30 -5.94
N ARG A 94 8.51 -9.96 -7.19
CA ARG A 94 9.31 -10.81 -8.08
C ARG A 94 10.72 -11.03 -7.57
N ALA A 95 11.38 -9.99 -7.04
CA ALA A 95 12.68 -10.10 -6.41
C ALA A 95 12.63 -11.05 -5.20
N GLY A 96 11.60 -10.92 -4.36
CA GLY A 96 11.33 -11.83 -3.24
C GLY A 96 11.08 -13.29 -3.67
N MET A 97 10.46 -13.51 -4.83
CA MET A 97 10.20 -14.85 -5.39
C MET A 97 11.41 -15.47 -6.10
N ALA A 98 12.31 -14.66 -6.66
CA ALA A 98 13.47 -15.11 -7.43
C ALA A 98 14.68 -15.48 -6.56
N LEU A 99 14.73 -15.01 -5.32
CA LEU A 99 15.74 -15.40 -4.35
C LEU A 99 15.38 -16.78 -3.78
N PRO A 100 16.19 -17.84 -4.00
CA PRO A 100 15.85 -19.19 -3.57
C PRO A 100 15.80 -19.25 -2.04
N ALA A 101 14.61 -19.49 -1.50
CA ALA A 101 14.36 -20.02 -0.15
C ALA A 101 15.11 -19.37 1.03
N ILE A 102 15.51 -18.10 0.95
CA ILE A 102 15.65 -17.27 2.14
C ILE A 102 14.27 -16.69 2.41
N ASN A 103 13.44 -17.51 3.03
CA ASN A 103 12.21 -17.14 3.73
C ASN A 103 12.54 -16.19 4.90
N ILE A 104 13.11 -15.01 4.63
CA ILE A 104 13.42 -13.94 5.60
C ILE A 104 12.83 -12.60 5.13
N ALA A 105 12.00 -12.58 4.08
CA ALA A 105 11.29 -11.35 3.71
C ALA A 105 9.85 -11.27 4.27
N GLY A 106 9.33 -12.39 4.79
CA GLY A 106 8.11 -12.43 5.60
C GLY A 106 8.40 -12.53 7.10
N LEU A 107 9.64 -12.82 7.50
CA LEU A 107 10.09 -12.61 8.86
C LEU A 107 10.73 -11.21 8.91
N PRO A 108 10.21 -10.26 9.71
CA PRO A 108 11.11 -9.27 10.33
C PRO A 108 12.30 -10.08 10.82
N ALA A 109 13.54 -9.65 10.56
CA ALA A 109 14.72 -10.43 10.88
C ALA A 109 14.85 -10.63 12.41
N PHE A 110 14.02 -11.50 12.99
CA PHE A 110 13.75 -11.61 14.43
C PHE A 110 14.97 -12.07 15.20
N ILE A 111 15.95 -12.67 14.52
CA ILE A 111 17.24 -13.08 15.07
C ILE A 111 18.28 -11.98 14.83
N LEU A 112 18.23 -11.29 13.68
CA LEU A 112 19.17 -10.22 13.35
C LEU A 112 18.91 -8.98 14.22
N THR A 113 17.66 -8.62 14.49
CA THR A 113 17.31 -7.47 15.34
C THR A 113 17.87 -7.61 16.76
N PRO A 114 17.65 -8.71 17.53
CA PRO A 114 18.27 -8.88 18.84
C PRO A 114 19.80 -9.02 18.75
N LEU A 115 20.34 -9.60 17.68
CA LEU A 115 21.78 -9.69 17.49
C LEU A 115 22.40 -8.30 17.27
N THR A 116 21.81 -7.45 16.43
CA THR A 116 22.23 -6.06 16.22
C THR A 116 22.09 -5.26 17.51
N ILE A 117 20.99 -5.41 18.26
CA ILE A 117 20.82 -4.77 19.57
C ILE A 117 21.92 -5.23 20.54
N ALA A 118 22.20 -6.54 20.63
CA ALA A 118 23.23 -7.08 21.51
C ALA A 118 24.63 -6.58 21.13
N LEU A 119 24.95 -6.49 19.84
CA LEU A 119 26.21 -5.96 19.35
C LEU A 119 26.34 -4.45 19.60
N CYS A 120 25.27 -3.67 19.38
CA CYS A 120 25.26 -2.23 19.67
C CYS A 120 25.38 -1.95 21.17
N VAL A 121 24.66 -2.69 22.01
CA VAL A 121 24.76 -2.57 23.48
C VAL A 121 26.14 -3.01 23.97
N GLY A 122 26.67 -4.13 23.45
CA GLY A 122 28.01 -4.61 23.78
C GLY A 122 29.09 -3.59 23.41
N ALA A 123 29.00 -3.01 22.21
CA ALA A 123 29.90 -1.95 21.77
C ALA A 123 29.80 -0.70 22.65
N ALA A 124 28.58 -0.28 23.03
CA ALA A 124 28.38 0.87 23.91
C ALA A 124 28.92 0.64 25.34
N VAL A 125 28.76 -0.58 25.87
CA VAL A 125 29.32 -0.95 27.19
C VAL A 125 30.85 -0.98 27.14
N GLU A 126 31.43 -1.54 26.09
CA GLU A 126 32.89 -1.58 25.90
C GLU A 126 33.46 -0.17 25.75
N LEU A 127 32.81 0.70 24.96
CA LEU A 127 33.20 2.10 24.83
C LEU A 127 33.18 2.81 26.19
N ARG A 128 32.13 2.59 26.99
CA ARG A 128 31.99 3.16 28.33
C ARG A 128 33.03 2.60 29.33
N ARG A 129 33.40 1.32 29.21
CA ARG A 129 34.49 0.74 30.01
C ARG A 129 35.82 1.37 29.67
N ARG A 130 36.15 1.49 28.39
CA ARG A 130 37.40 2.14 27.94
C ARG A 130 37.49 3.59 28.39
N GLN A 131 36.39 4.34 28.35
CA GLN A 131 36.33 5.71 28.86
C GLN A 131 36.48 5.84 30.39
N LYS A 132 36.20 4.78 31.16
CA LYS A 132 36.40 4.76 32.62
C LYS A 132 37.77 4.24 33.05
N SER A 133 38.48 3.55 32.17
CA SER A 133 39.82 2.99 32.41
C SER A 133 40.96 3.87 31.87
N ALA A 134 40.63 4.96 31.18
CA ALA A 134 41.53 6.06 30.82
C ALA A 134 41.35 7.21 31.81
#